data_AF-A0A2J8TBX9-F1
#
_entry.id   AF-A0A2J8TBX9-F1
#
_cell.length_a   1.000
_cell.length_b   1.000
_cell.length_c   1.000
_cell.angle_alpha   90.00
_cell.angle_beta   90.00
_cell.angle_gamma   90.00
#
_symmetry.space_group_name_H-M   'P 1'
#
loop_
_entity.id
_entity.type
_entity.pdbx_description
1 polymer ?
#
loop_
_entity_poly.entity_id
_entity_poly.type
_entity_poly.pdbx_seq_one_letter_code
_entity_poly.pdbx_strand_id
1 'polypeptide(L)'
;MGTQKIIKEFINKTLTDKGNAPPSEVLLTSLWSLSVAIFSVGGMIGSFSVGLFVNRFGRRNSMLIVNLLAVTGGCFMGLCKVAKSVEMLILGRLIIGLFCGLCTGFVPMYIGEISPTALRGAFGTLNQLGIVVGILVAQIFG
;
A
#
# COMPACT_ATOMS: atom_id res chain seq x y z
N MET A 1 -21.35 6.26 3.90
CA MET A 1 -21.42 4.82 4.28
C MET A 1 -19.99 4.33 4.37
N GLY A 2 -19.49 3.91 5.54
CA GLY A 2 -18.05 3.72 5.74
C GLY A 2 -17.46 2.62 4.85
N THR A 3 -16.29 2.85 4.25
CA THR A 3 -15.54 1.94 3.37
C THR A 3 -15.38 0.52 3.96
N GLN A 4 -15.27 0.43 5.29
CA GLN A 4 -15.28 -0.82 6.05
C GLN A 4 -16.52 -1.69 5.79
N LYS A 5 -17.72 -1.09 5.76
CA LYS A 5 -18.97 -1.84 5.52
C LYS A 5 -19.00 -2.41 4.10
N ILE A 6 -18.63 -1.60 3.11
CA ILE A 6 -18.62 -2.00 1.69
C ILE A 6 -17.65 -3.17 1.45
N ILE A 7 -16.45 -3.12 2.03
CA ILE A 7 -15.46 -4.19 1.84
C ILE A 7 -15.87 -5.44 2.62
N LYS A 8 -16.42 -5.32 3.82
CA LYS A 8 -16.99 -6.46 4.57
C LYS A 8 -18.14 -7.13 3.81
N GLU A 9 -19.03 -6.36 3.20
CA GLU A 9 -20.10 -6.87 2.34
C GLU A 9 -19.55 -7.60 1.12
N PHE A 10 -18.49 -7.07 0.49
CA PHE A 10 -17.80 -7.74 -0.61
C PHE A 10 -17.19 -9.09 -0.18
N ILE A 11 -16.51 -9.13 0.98
CA ILE A 11 -15.93 -10.37 1.52
C ILE A 11 -17.03 -11.40 1.79
N ASN A 12 -18.12 -10.98 2.43
CA ASN A 12 -19.27 -11.83 2.72
C ASN A 12 -19.84 -12.45 1.43
N LYS A 13 -20.19 -11.59 0.46
CA LYS A 13 -20.75 -12.00 -0.82
C LYS A 13 -19.83 -12.96 -1.59
N THR A 14 -18.52 -12.68 -1.59
CA THR A 14 -17.54 -13.51 -2.28
C THR A 14 -17.42 -14.91 -1.67
N LEU A 15 -17.47 -15.02 -0.34
CA LEU A 15 -17.39 -16.31 0.34
C LEU A 15 -18.66 -17.14 0.15
N THR A 16 -19.83 -16.50 0.19
CA THR A 16 -21.11 -17.16 -0.09
C THR A 16 -21.21 -17.62 -1.55
N ASP A 17 -20.77 -16.80 -2.51
CA ASP A 17 -20.73 -17.15 -3.94
C ASP A 17 -19.84 -18.37 -4.22
N LYS A 18 -18.83 -18.64 -3.39
CA LYS A 18 -17.97 -19.85 -3.48
C LYS A 18 -18.62 -21.11 -2.87
N GLY A 19 -19.89 -21.05 -2.46
CA GLY A 19 -20.62 -22.18 -1.87
C GLY A 19 -20.31 -22.44 -0.40
N ASN A 20 -19.62 -21.52 0.28
CA ASN A 20 -19.40 -21.64 1.72
C ASN A 20 -20.64 -21.18 2.51
N ALA A 21 -20.80 -21.73 3.71
CA ALA A 21 -21.74 -21.19 4.69
C ALA A 21 -21.46 -19.69 4.94
N PRO A 22 -22.48 -18.87 5.22
CA PRO A 22 -22.30 -17.46 5.50
C PRO A 22 -21.25 -17.28 6.61
N PRO A 23 -20.19 -16.50 6.36
CA PRO A 23 -19.10 -16.32 7.31
C PRO A 23 -19.60 -15.69 8.61
N SER A 24 -19.06 -16.15 9.74
CA SER A 24 -19.32 -15.53 11.03
C SER A 24 -18.78 -14.10 11.09
N GLU A 25 -19.40 -13.24 11.90
CA GLU A 25 -18.94 -11.85 12.13
C GLU A 25 -17.47 -11.79 12.60
N VAL A 26 -17.03 -12.80 13.35
CA VAL A 26 -15.64 -12.97 13.79
C VAL A 26 -14.73 -13.17 12.58
N LEU A 27 -15.07 -14.08 11.66
CA LEU A 27 -14.27 -14.32 10.46
C LEU A 27 -14.22 -13.08 9.56
N LEU A 28 -15.35 -12.41 9.37
CA LEU A 28 -15.44 -11.20 8.55
C LEU A 28 -14.57 -10.07 9.11
N THR A 29 -14.58 -9.89 10.42
CA THR A 29 -13.74 -8.91 11.11
C THR A 29 -12.26 -9.29 11.05
N SER A 30 -11.92 -10.57 11.22
CA SER A 30 -10.54 -11.05 11.08
C SER A 30 -9.97 -10.85 9.68
N LEU A 31 -10.74 -11.16 8.62
CA LEU A 31 -10.32 -10.95 7.23
C LEU A 31 -10.14 -9.47 6.89
N TRP A 32 -11.05 -8.62 7.37
CA TRP A 32 -10.91 -7.17 7.26
C TRP A 32 -9.65 -6.68 7.96
N SER A 33 -9.44 -7.05 9.23
CA SER A 33 -8.28 -6.67 10.02
C SER A 33 -6.98 -7.16 9.39
N LEU A 34 -6.95 -8.38 8.86
CA LEU A 34 -5.82 -8.93 8.12
C LEU A 34 -5.53 -8.10 6.86
N SER A 35 -6.55 -7.72 6.10
CA SER A 35 -6.40 -6.89 4.89
C SER A 35 -5.79 -5.52 5.18
N VAL A 36 -6.07 -4.94 6.36
CA VAL A 36 -5.46 -3.68 6.80
C VAL A 36 -4.05 -3.91 7.35
N ALA A 37 -3.85 -4.92 8.21
CA ALA A 37 -2.59 -5.17 8.90
C ALA A 37 -1.47 -5.66 7.95
N ILE A 38 -1.82 -6.43 6.92
CA ILE A 38 -0.84 -6.97 5.96
C ILE A 38 -0.12 -5.87 5.16
N PHE A 39 -0.74 -4.69 5.02
CA PHE A 39 -0.10 -3.52 4.44
C PHE A 39 1.12 -3.09 5.25
N SER A 40 1.00 -3.05 6.58
CA SER A 40 2.11 -2.71 7.48
C SER A 40 3.22 -3.75 7.41
N VAL A 41 2.88 -5.04 7.28
CA VAL A 41 3.85 -6.11 7.06
C VAL A 41 4.65 -5.88 5.78
N GLY A 42 3.97 -5.58 4.67
CA GLY A 42 4.62 -5.19 3.42
C GLY A 42 5.53 -3.98 3.60
N GLY A 43 5.05 -2.96 4.31
CA GLY A 43 5.81 -1.74 4.61
C GLY A 43 7.11 -2.02 5.39
N MET A 44 7.08 -2.91 6.38
CA MET A 44 8.28 -3.31 7.13
C MET A 44 9.30 -3.99 6.21
N ILE A 45 8.87 -4.96 5.40
CA ILE A 45 9.74 -5.67 4.46
C ILE A 45 10.33 -4.72 3.42
N GLY A 46 9.49 -3.83 2.86
CA GLY A 46 9.91 -2.82 1.89
C GLY A 46 10.96 -1.87 2.48
N SER A 47 10.70 -1.33 3.66
CA SER A 47 11.61 -0.39 4.35
C SER A 47 12.97 -1.03 4.64
N PHE A 48 12.99 -2.29 5.08
CA PHE A 48 14.23 -3.03 5.32
C PHE A 48 15.02 -3.28 4.02
N SER A 49 14.32 -3.44 2.90
CA SER A 49 14.91 -3.73 1.60
C SER A 49 15.48 -2.49 0.88
N VAL A 50 15.24 -1.27 1.39
CA VAL A 50 15.64 -0.01 0.76
C VAL A 50 17.13 0.00 0.37
N GLY A 51 18.01 -0.39 1.29
CA GLY A 51 19.46 -0.38 1.09
C GLY A 51 19.91 -1.25 -0.09
N LEU A 52 19.26 -2.40 -0.29
CA LEU A 52 19.59 -3.32 -1.38
C LEU A 52 19.32 -2.70 -2.76
N PHE A 53 18.22 -1.94 -2.88
CA PHE A 53 17.84 -1.32 -4.15
C PHE A 53 18.70 -0.09 -4.45
N VAL A 54 18.84 0.83 -3.49
CA VAL A 54 19.54 2.11 -3.72
C VAL A 54 21.02 1.95 -3.99
N ASN A 55 21.65 0.91 -3.42
CA ASN A 55 23.06 0.62 -3.64
C ASN A 55 23.31 -0.13 -4.95
N ARG A 56 22.35 -0.95 -5.41
CA ARG A 56 22.48 -1.75 -6.63
C ARG A 56 22.05 -1.03 -7.89
N PHE A 57 20.94 -0.29 -7.84
CA PHE A 57 20.31 0.32 -9.02
C PHE A 57 20.44 1.86 -9.04
N GLY A 58 20.84 2.47 -7.91
CA GLY A 58 20.84 3.92 -7.73
C GLY A 58 19.44 4.47 -7.41
N ARG A 59 19.39 5.64 -6.76
CA ARG A 59 18.16 6.16 -6.12
C ARG A 59 17.03 6.43 -7.13
N ARG A 60 17.35 7.11 -8.23
CA ARG A 60 16.36 7.46 -9.28
C ARG A 60 15.78 6.22 -9.96
N ASN A 61 16.63 5.27 -10.34
CA ASN A 61 16.18 4.06 -11.02
C ASN A 61 15.42 3.13 -10.05
N SER A 62 15.83 3.06 -8.78
CA SER A 62 15.06 2.32 -7.76
C SER A 62 13.63 2.85 -7.64
N MET A 63 13.44 4.18 -7.60
CA MET A 63 12.09 4.77 -7.57
C MET A 63 11.27 4.43 -8.83
N LEU A 64 11.89 4.39 -10.00
CA LEU A 64 11.20 4.03 -11.23
C LEU A 64 10.79 2.55 -11.23
N ILE A 65 11.70 1.64 -10.86
CA ILE A 65 11.46 0.19 -10.84
C ILE A 65 10.32 -0.19 -9.88
N VAL A 66 10.26 0.43 -8.70
CA VAL A 66 9.21 0.09 -7.72
C VAL A 66 7.81 0.52 -8.14
N ASN A 67 7.66 1.38 -9.15
CA ASN A 67 6.33 1.64 -9.71
C ASN A 67 5.68 0.37 -10.29
N LEU A 68 6.46 -0.64 -10.69
CA LEU A 68 5.91 -1.95 -11.06
C LEU A 68 5.12 -2.57 -9.91
N LEU A 69 5.56 -2.40 -8.66
CA LEU A 69 4.83 -2.88 -7.49
C LEU A 69 3.55 -2.07 -7.28
N ALA A 70 3.59 -0.75 -7.48
CA ALA A 70 2.40 0.09 -7.38
C ALA A 70 1.33 -0.31 -8.39
N VAL A 71 1.71 -0.51 -9.66
CA VAL A 71 0.80 -0.96 -10.72
C VAL A 71 0.27 -2.35 -10.42
N THR A 72 1.14 -3.31 -10.07
CA THR A 72 0.72 -4.69 -9.78
C THR A 72 -0.23 -4.75 -8.57
N GLY A 73 0.10 -4.05 -7.47
CA GLY A 73 -0.74 -3.97 -6.28
C GLY A 73 -2.08 -3.27 -6.55
N GLY A 74 -2.06 -2.17 -7.30
CA GLY A 74 -3.26 -1.46 -7.74
C GLY A 74 -4.16 -2.32 -8.62
N CYS A 75 -3.61 -3.06 -9.57
CA CYS A 75 -4.34 -4.01 -10.41
C CYS A 75 -4.99 -5.12 -9.59
N PHE A 76 -4.26 -5.72 -8.63
CA PHE A 76 -4.83 -6.75 -7.76
C PHE A 76 -6.01 -6.22 -6.93
N MET A 77 -5.89 -5.01 -6.36
CA MET A 77 -6.99 -4.39 -5.59
C MET A 77 -8.16 -3.94 -6.49
N GLY A 78 -7.89 -3.40 -7.67
CA GLY A 78 -8.92 -2.93 -8.60
C GLY A 78 -9.73 -4.06 -9.23
N LEU A 79 -9.06 -5.18 -9.54
CA LEU A 79 -9.69 -6.35 -10.18
C LEU A 79 -10.29 -7.35 -9.17
N CYS A 80 -10.04 -7.21 -7.87
CA CYS A 80 -10.50 -8.19 -6.86
C CYS A 80 -12.02 -8.40 -6.87
N LYS A 81 -12.78 -7.34 -7.17
CA LYS A 81 -14.25 -7.38 -7.25
C LYS A 81 -14.75 -8.16 -8.46
N VAL A 82 -14.11 -7.97 -9.61
CA VAL A 82 -14.44 -8.67 -10.87
C VAL A 82 -14.04 -10.14 -10.75
N ALA A 83 -12.87 -10.40 -10.18
CA ALA A 83 -12.35 -11.75 -9.96
C ALA A 83 -13.02 -12.50 -8.80
N LYS A 84 -13.90 -11.84 -8.03
CA LYS A 84 -14.54 -12.39 -6.82
C LYS A 84 -13.52 -13.10 -5.92
N SER A 85 -12.42 -12.42 -5.59
CA SER A 85 -11.34 -12.98 -4.78
C SER A 85 -10.94 -12.04 -3.64
N VAL A 86 -11.06 -12.53 -2.42
CA VAL A 86 -10.57 -11.85 -1.21
C VAL A 86 -9.06 -11.95 -1.11
N GLU A 87 -8.50 -13.04 -1.64
CA GLU A 87 -7.06 -13.32 -1.68
C GLU A 87 -6.33 -12.26 -2.52
N MET A 88 -6.90 -11.86 -3.67
CA MET A 88 -6.36 -10.77 -4.50
C MET A 88 -6.34 -9.43 -3.76
N LEU A 89 -7.35 -9.14 -2.92
CA LEU A 89 -7.37 -7.92 -2.11
C LEU A 89 -6.22 -7.92 -1.09
N ILE A 90 -6.02 -9.04 -0.38
CA ILE A 90 -4.96 -9.19 0.62
C ILE A 90 -3.58 -9.12 -0.03
N LEU A 91 -3.37 -9.80 -1.15
CA LEU A 91 -2.10 -9.74 -1.90
C LEU A 91 -1.83 -8.34 -2.45
N GLY A 92 -2.85 -7.67 -2.98
CA GLY A 92 -2.72 -6.28 -3.43
C GLY A 92 -2.31 -5.33 -2.30
N ARG A 93 -2.87 -5.51 -1.10
CA ARG A 93 -2.51 -4.76 0.12
C ARG A 93 -1.07 -5.03 0.57
N LEU A 94 -0.61 -6.26 0.48
CA LEU A 94 0.79 -6.62 0.79
C LEU A 94 1.76 -5.94 -0.19
N ILE A 95 1.48 -6.03 -1.49
CA ILE A 95 2.35 -5.49 -2.55
C ILE A 95 2.41 -3.97 -2.48
N ILE A 96 1.27 -3.29 -2.32
CA ILE A 96 1.26 -1.83 -2.18
C ILE A 96 1.92 -1.39 -0.86
N GLY A 97 1.84 -2.20 0.20
CA GLY A 97 2.60 -1.99 1.43
C GLY A 97 4.10 -2.02 1.19
N LEU A 98 4.58 -3.03 0.45
CA LEU A 98 5.99 -3.15 0.08
C LEU A 98 6.48 -1.97 -0.76
N PHE A 99 5.67 -1.53 -1.73
CA PHE A 99 5.93 -0.29 -2.48
C PHE A 99 6.04 0.93 -1.57
N CYS A 100 5.07 1.13 -0.66
CA CYS A 100 5.07 2.27 0.25
C CYS A 100 6.30 2.26 1.18
N GLY A 101 6.67 1.10 1.72
CA GLY A 101 7.87 0.95 2.55
C GLY A 101 9.18 1.25 1.81
N LEU A 102 9.27 0.93 0.52
CA LEU A 102 10.42 1.32 -0.30
C LEU A 102 10.42 2.84 -0.54
N CYS A 103 9.26 3.44 -0.84
CA CYS A 103 9.15 4.88 -1.09
C CYS A 103 9.48 5.73 0.13
N THR A 104 9.10 5.31 1.34
CA THR A 104 9.42 6.03 2.58
C THR A 104 10.92 6.15 2.81
N GLY A 105 11.74 5.22 2.30
CA GLY A 105 13.20 5.34 2.30
C GLY A 105 13.76 6.09 1.09
N PHE A 106 13.24 5.81 -0.12
CA PHE A 106 13.79 6.37 -1.35
C PHE A 106 13.58 7.87 -1.48
N VAL A 107 12.38 8.37 -1.17
CA VAL A 107 12.00 9.77 -1.36
C VAL A 107 12.87 10.72 -0.53
N PRO A 108 12.97 10.57 0.82
CA PRO A 108 13.81 11.47 1.62
C PRO A 108 15.30 11.34 1.28
N MET A 109 15.78 10.13 0.95
CA MET A 109 17.17 9.92 0.52
C MET A 109 17.47 10.68 -0.77
N TYR A 110 16.61 10.54 -1.78
CA TYR A 110 16.77 11.22 -3.06
C TYR A 110 16.70 12.74 -2.90
N ILE A 111 15.69 13.25 -2.18
CA ILE A 111 15.56 14.68 -1.88
C ILE A 111 16.81 15.20 -1.16
N GLY A 112 17.32 14.46 -0.18
CA GLY A 112 18.52 14.82 0.57
C GLY A 112 19.78 14.94 -0.30
N GLU A 113 19.92 14.04 -1.29
CA GLU A 113 21.06 14.01 -2.20
C GLU A 113 21.03 15.12 -3.26
N ILE A 114 19.85 15.50 -3.75
CA ILE A 114 19.71 16.56 -4.78
C ILE A 114 19.60 17.97 -4.20
N SER A 115 19.21 18.12 -2.93
CA SER A 115 18.94 19.42 -2.34
C SER A 115 20.22 20.15 -1.92
N PRO A 116 20.31 21.48 -2.13
CA PRO A 116 21.42 22.28 -1.61
C PRO A 116 21.41 22.27 -0.08
N THR A 117 22.60 22.25 0.53
CA THR A 117 22.79 22.01 1.97
C THR A 117 21.96 22.94 2.86
N ALA A 118 21.81 24.21 2.49
CA ALA A 118 21.03 25.20 3.23
C ALA A 118 19.52 24.94 3.22
N LEU A 119 18.98 24.27 2.20
CA LEU A 119 17.54 24.05 2.01
C LEU A 119 17.13 22.58 2.21
N ARG A 120 18.09 21.69 2.49
CA ARG A 120 17.82 20.25 2.64
C ARG A 120 16.71 19.95 3.66
N GLY A 121 16.66 20.69 4.76
CA GLY A 121 15.60 20.56 5.76
C GLY A 121 14.22 20.94 5.21
N ALA A 122 14.14 22.07 4.49
CA ALA A 122 12.90 22.56 3.90
C ALA A 122 12.37 21.62 2.79
N PHE A 123 13.25 21.06 1.95
CA PHE A 123 12.82 20.07 0.96
C PHE A 123 12.44 18.73 1.60
N GLY A 124 13.08 18.34 2.71
CA GLY A 124 12.74 17.13 3.46
C GLY A 124 11.30 17.13 3.99
N THR A 125 10.76 18.30 4.39
CA THR A 125 9.38 18.40 4.88
C THR A 125 8.34 18.17 3.78
N LEU A 126 8.69 18.35 2.51
CA LEU A 126 7.79 18.04 1.38
C LEU A 126 7.39 16.57 1.36
N ASN A 127 8.26 15.65 1.81
CA ASN A 127 7.91 14.24 1.91
C ASN A 127 6.75 14.03 2.91
N GLN A 128 6.87 14.61 4.10
CA GLN A 128 5.81 14.51 5.12
C GLN A 128 4.52 15.22 4.67
N LEU A 129 4.65 16.38 4.03
CA LEU A 129 3.51 17.09 3.45
C LEU A 129 2.79 16.21 2.42
N GLY A 130 3.53 15.55 1.54
CA GLY A 130 2.97 14.63 0.54
C GLY A 130 2.19 13.47 1.16
N ILE A 131 2.69 12.90 2.27
CA ILE A 131 1.98 11.83 3.01
C ILE A 131 0.65 12.36 3.55
N VAL A 132 0.65 13.53 4.21
CA VAL A 132 -0.56 14.11 4.81
C VAL A 132 -1.58 14.48 3.74
N VAL A 133 -1.13 15.09 2.63
CA VAL A 133 -2.00 15.42 1.48
C VAL A 133 -2.58 14.13 0.88
N GLY A 134 -1.79 13.07 0.74
CA GLY A 134 -2.27 11.78 0.25
C GLY A 134 -3.35 11.17 1.15
N ILE A 135 -3.18 11.24 2.47
CA ILE A 135 -4.20 10.80 3.44
C ILE A 135 -5.48 11.63 3.29
N LEU A 136 -5.37 12.96 3.17
CA LEU A 136 -6.51 13.85 2.99
C LEU A 136 -7.29 13.52 1.69
N VAL A 137 -6.58 13.33 0.58
CA VAL A 137 -7.19 12.96 -0.71
C VAL A 137 -7.88 11.60 -0.61
N ALA A 138 -7.28 10.62 0.05
CA ALA A 138 -7.91 9.31 0.27
C ALA A 138 -9.19 9.41 1.11
N GLN A 139 -9.21 10.27 2.13
CA GLN A 139 -10.39 10.50 2.95
C GLN A 139 -11.51 11.22 2.19
N ILE A 140 -11.17 12.13 1.27
CA ILE A 140 -12.14 12.81 0.39
C ILE A 140 -12.78 11.79 -0.58
N PHE A 141 -11.98 10.89 -1.15
CA PHE A 141 -12.49 9.91 -2.12
C PHE A 141 -13.26 8.74 -1.49
N GLY A 142 -12.97 8.37 -0.24
CA GLY A 142 -13.80 7.48 0.60
C GLY A 142 -13.88 6.02 0.18
#